data_AF-A0A251PN72-F1
#
_entry.id   AF-A0A251PN72-F1
#
_cell.length_a   1.000
_cell.length_b   1.000
_cell.length_c   1.000
_cell.angle_alpha   90.00
_cell.angle_beta   90.00
_cell.angle_gamma   90.00
#
_symmetry.space_group_name_H-M   'P 1'
#
loop_
_entity.id
_entity.type
_entity.pdbx_description
1 polymer ?
#
loop_
_entity_poly.entity_id
_entity_poly.type
_entity_poly.pdbx_seq_one_letter_code
_entity_poly.pdbx_strand_id
1 'polypeptide(L)'
;MRVWPPIGLKKFETLSYLPPLSAESLAKEVDYLLRNNWVPTLEFELGAQLSPNFYARTYPSLRSDSPPTLSQIIQQREDTH
;
A
#
# COMPACT_ATOMS: atom_id res chain seq x y z
N MET A 1 6.05 20.16 30.21
CA MET A 1 6.65 19.21 29.26
C MET A 1 5.55 18.32 28.72
N ARG A 2 5.51 18.05 27.41
CA ARG A 2 4.61 17.03 26.83
C ARG A 2 5.46 15.80 26.53
N VAL A 3 4.99 14.62 26.95
CA VAL A 3 5.68 13.34 26.75
C VAL A 3 4.96 12.59 25.63
N TRP A 4 5.75 11.99 24.73
CA TRP A 4 5.19 11.18 23.66
C TRP A 4 4.58 9.89 24.22
N PRO A 5 3.33 9.53 23.87
CA PRO A 5 2.70 8.32 24.39
C PRO A 5 3.35 7.07 23.73
N PRO A 6 3.81 6.10 24.53
CA PRO A 6 4.53 4.93 24.01
C PRO A 6 3.61 3.83 23.44
N ILE A 7 2.30 3.91 23.67
CA ILE A 7 1.32 2.85 23.35
C ILE A 7 0.15 3.46 22.60
N GLY A 8 -0.45 2.69 21.68
CA GLY A 8 -1.69 3.06 20.99
C GLY A 8 -1.51 3.96 19.76
N LEU A 9 -0.28 4.33 19.40
CA LEU A 9 0.04 5.14 18.23
C LEU A 9 0.98 4.42 17.26
N LYS A 10 0.54 3.31 16.66
CA LYS A 10 1.28 2.69 15.54
C LYS A 10 1.36 3.69 14.38
N LYS A 11 2.54 3.82 13.78
CA LYS A 11 2.81 4.69 12.64
C LYS A 11 2.94 3.86 11.36
N PHE A 12 2.67 4.51 10.23
CA PHE A 12 2.60 3.90 8.90
C PHE A 12 3.49 4.69 7.93
N GLU A 13 4.76 4.84 8.29
CA GLU A 13 5.77 5.53 7.48
C GLU A 13 5.40 6.97 7.10
N THR A 14 5.72 7.39 5.88
CA THR A 14 5.55 8.73 5.34
C THR A 14 4.12 9.23 5.53
N LEU A 15 3.97 10.49 5.96
CA LEU A 15 2.70 11.18 6.28
C LEU A 15 1.99 10.75 7.58
N SER A 16 2.39 9.66 8.24
CA SER A 16 1.69 9.14 9.44
C SER A 16 1.81 9.99 10.71
N TYR A 17 2.66 11.03 10.70
CA TYR A 17 2.78 12.00 11.79
C TYR A 17 1.88 13.23 11.61
N LEU A 18 1.24 13.38 10.44
CA LEU A 18 0.30 14.44 10.15
C LEU A 18 -1.11 14.10 10.68
N PRO A 19 -2.03 15.07 10.76
CA PRO A 19 -3.45 14.79 10.93
C PRO A 19 -3.99 13.86 9.83
N PRO A 20 -5.10 13.14 10.06
CA PRO A 20 -5.73 12.30 9.05
C PRO A 20 -5.97 13.06 7.74
N LEU A 21 -5.51 12.48 6.63
CA LEU A 21 -5.57 13.12 5.33
C LEU A 21 -7.03 13.15 4.83
N SER A 22 -7.46 14.30 4.33
CA SER A 22 -8.74 14.45 3.63
C SER A 22 -8.65 13.87 2.22
N ALA A 23 -9.79 13.55 1.61
CA ALA A 23 -9.84 13.11 0.21
C ALA A 23 -9.18 14.13 -0.75
N GLU A 24 -9.33 15.43 -0.48
CA GLU A 24 -8.68 16.49 -1.26
C GLU A 24 -7.14 16.45 -1.12
N SER A 25 -6.64 16.15 0.09
CA SER A 25 -5.20 16.06 0.33
C SER A 25 -4.61 14.82 -0.37
N LEU A 26 -5.32 13.69 -0.31
CA LEU A 26 -4.94 12.47 -1.04
C LEU A 26 -4.92 12.69 -2.56
N ALA A 27 -5.90 13.43 -3.10
CA ALA A 27 -5.93 13.76 -4.52
C ALA A 27 -4.68 14.56 -4.96
N LYS A 28 -4.21 15.49 -4.13
CA LYS A 28 -2.98 16.26 -4.43
C LYS A 28 -1.73 15.39 -4.48
N GLU A 29 -1.64 14.38 -3.63
CA GLU A 29 -0.56 13.38 -3.67
C GLU A 29 -0.61 12.56 -4.96
N VAL A 30 -1.80 12.11 -5.37
CA VAL A 30 -1.97 11.42 -6.66
C VAL A 30 -1.57 12.33 -7.83
N ASP A 31 -2.02 13.58 -7.83
CA ASP A 31 -1.64 14.56 -8.86
C ASP A 31 -0.13 14.83 -8.89
N TYR A 32 0.55 14.80 -7.73
CA TYR A 32 2.00 14.90 -7.66
C TYR A 32 2.68 13.69 -8.32
N LEU A 33 2.23 12.46 -8.04
CA LEU A 33 2.76 11.25 -8.69
C LEU A 33 2.61 11.33 -10.21
N LEU A 34 1.44 11.73 -10.69
CA LEU A 34 1.13 11.83 -12.13
C LEU A 34 1.96 12.91 -12.81
N ARG A 35 2.17 14.08 -12.18
CA ARG A 35 3.01 15.16 -12.71
C ARG A 35 4.48 14.76 -12.85
N ASN A 36 4.96 13.86 -12.00
CA ASN A 36 6.32 13.32 -12.10
C ASN A 36 6.42 12.10 -13.03
N ASN A 37 5.33 11.73 -13.70
CA ASN A 37 5.27 10.59 -14.60
C ASN A 37 5.61 9.25 -13.90
N TRP A 38 5.25 9.13 -12.62
CA TRP A 38 5.41 7.92 -11.82
C TRP A 38 4.17 7.04 -11.91
N VAL A 39 4.35 5.71 -11.81
CA VAL A 39 3.26 4.74 -11.89
C VAL A 39 2.66 4.53 -10.49
N PRO A 40 1.41 4.97 -10.23
CA PRO A 40 0.76 4.74 -8.94
C PRO A 40 0.46 3.25 -8.73
N THR A 41 0.56 2.77 -7.49
CA THR A 41 0.29 1.38 -7.11
C THR A 41 -0.45 1.35 -5.77
N LEU A 42 -1.42 0.44 -5.65
CA LEU A 42 -2.14 0.18 -4.41
C LEU A 42 -1.74 -1.18 -3.84
N GLU A 43 -1.49 -1.20 -2.54
CA GLU A 43 -1.10 -2.39 -1.79
C GLU A 43 -1.89 -2.47 -0.48
N PHE A 44 -2.21 -3.68 -0.02
CA PHE A 44 -2.97 -3.90 1.20
C PHE A 44 -2.51 -5.16 1.96
N GLU A 45 -2.86 -5.25 3.24
CA GLU A 45 -2.59 -6.41 4.12
C GLU A 45 -3.85 -6.77 4.91
N LEU A 46 -4.09 -8.07 5.09
CA LEU A 46 -5.23 -8.61 5.83
C LEU A 46 -4.73 -9.17 7.18
N GLY A 47 -4.88 -8.41 8.27
CA GLY A 47 -4.62 -8.90 9.63
C GLY A 47 -3.20 -8.65 10.18
N ALA A 48 -2.74 -9.55 11.06
CA ALA A 48 -1.47 -9.42 11.78
C ALA A 48 -0.29 -9.61 10.81
N GLN A 49 0.64 -8.65 10.85
CA GLN A 49 1.70 -8.48 9.87
C GLN A 49 2.51 -9.77 9.66
N LEU A 50 2.28 -10.48 8.56
CA LEU A 50 2.89 -11.79 8.29
C LEU A 50 4.35 -11.63 7.81
N SER A 51 4.68 -10.47 7.27
CA SER A 51 6.04 -10.09 6.88
C SER A 51 6.17 -8.56 6.89
N PRO A 52 7.25 -7.99 7.45
CA PRO A 52 7.36 -6.54 7.63
C PRO A 52 7.35 -5.73 6.32
N ASN A 53 7.67 -6.35 5.18
CA ASN A 53 7.93 -5.66 3.92
C ASN A 53 7.17 -6.22 2.70
N PHE A 54 6.16 -7.06 2.90
CA PHE A 54 5.42 -7.66 1.79
C PHE A 54 3.93 -7.42 1.92
N TYR A 55 3.39 -6.59 1.03
CA TYR A 55 1.96 -6.32 0.90
C TYR A 55 1.40 -6.98 -0.36
N ALA A 56 0.12 -7.36 -0.32
CA ALA A 56 -0.58 -7.84 -1.50
C ALA A 56 -0.81 -6.64 -2.45
N ARG A 57 -0.37 -6.77 -3.69
CA ARG A 57 -0.54 -5.76 -4.73
C ARG A 57 -1.74 -6.08 -5.60
N THR A 58 -2.59 -5.10 -5.85
CA THR A 58 -3.55 -5.19 -6.95
C THR A 58 -2.82 -4.84 -8.24
N TYR A 59 -2.64 -5.80 -9.15
CA TYR A 59 -2.28 -5.46 -10.53
C TYR A 59 -3.50 -4.80 -11.19
N PRO A 60 -3.34 -3.69 -11.94
CA PRO A 60 -4.39 -3.27 -12.85
C PRO A 60 -4.64 -4.46 -13.78
N SER A 61 -5.84 -5.03 -13.71
CA SER A 61 -6.16 -6.18 -14.53
C SER A 61 -5.99 -5.76 -15.99
N LEU A 62 -5.03 -6.37 -16.68
CA LEU A 62 -5.17 -6.56 -18.12
C LEU A 62 -6.42 -7.43 -18.28
N ARG A 63 -7.58 -6.78 -18.45
CA ARG A 63 -8.88 -7.37 -18.80
C ARG A 63 -9.06 -8.81 -18.32
N SER A 64 -9.34 -8.98 -17.03
CA SER A 64 -9.90 -10.22 -16.50
C SER A 64 -10.61 -9.90 -15.20
N ASP A 65 -11.92 -10.12 -15.18
CA ASP A 65 -12.87 -9.71 -14.15
C ASP A 65 -12.77 -10.53 -12.84
N SER A 66 -11.57 -10.97 -12.44
CA SER A 66 -11.38 -11.70 -11.19
C SER A 66 -9.96 -11.52 -10.63
N PRO A 67 -9.81 -11.25 -9.31
CA PRO A 67 -8.50 -11.19 -8.68
C PRO A 67 -7.81 -12.56 -8.75
N PRO A 68 -6.48 -12.61 -8.95
CA PRO A 68 -5.75 -13.86 -9.02
C PRO A 68 -5.81 -14.61 -7.69
N THR A 69 -6.00 -15.92 -7.75
CA THR A 69 -6.02 -16.79 -6.57
C THR A 69 -4.62 -16.97 -5.98
N LEU A 70 -4.53 -17.29 -4.69
CA LEU A 70 -3.24 -17.49 -3.99
C LEU A 70 -2.32 -18.50 -4.69
N SER A 71 -2.89 -19.53 -5.33
CA SER A 71 -2.13 -20.50 -6.12
C SER A 71 -1.47 -19.87 -7.36
N GLN A 72 -2.11 -18.90 -8.01
CA GLN A 72 -1.56 -18.20 -9.18
C GLN A 72 -0.40 -17.28 -8.79
N ILE A 73 -0.47 -16.67 -7.60
CA ILE A 73 0.60 -15.83 -7.06
C ILE A 73 1.85 -16.66 -6.73
N ILE A 74 1.66 -17.89 -6.22
CA ILE A 74 2.75 -18.82 -5.92
C ILE A 74 3.40 -19.31 -7.22
N GLN A 75 2.60 -19.69 -8.23
CA GLN A 75 3.13 -20.18 -9.51
C GLN A 75 3.99 -19.13 -10.23
N GLN A 76 3.56 -17.86 -10.24
CA GLN A 76 4.34 -16.78 -10.85
C GLN A 76 5.71 -16.55 -10.20
N ARG A 77 5.90 -16.96 -8.93
CA ARG A 77 7.22 -16.88 -8.26
C ARG A 77 8.18 -17.98 -8.69
N GLU A 78 7.68 -19.14 -9.05
CA GLU A 78 8.52 -20.26 -9.50
C GLU A 78 9.04 -20.02 -10.92
N ASP A 79 8.26 -19.33 -11.76
CA ASP A 79 8.60 -19.06 -13.17
C ASP A 79 9.61 -17.91 -13.36
N THR A 80 10.01 -17.19 -12.30
CA THR A 80 10.95 -16.05 -12.38
C THR A 80 12.41 -16.44 -12.06
N HIS A 81 12.75 -17.72 -12.19
CA HIS A 81 14.11 -18.25 -12.02
C HIS A 81 14.61 -18.97 -13.27
#